data_AF-A0A7X8PNS5-F1
#
_entry.id   AF-A0A7X8PNS5-F1
#
_cell.length_a   1.000
_cell.length_b   1.000
_cell.length_c   1.000
_cell.angle_alpha   90.00
_cell.angle_beta   90.00
_cell.angle_gamma   90.00
#
_symmetry.space_group_name_H-M   'P 1'
#
loop_
_entity.id
_entity.type
_entity.pdbx_description
1 polymer ?
#
loop_
_entity_poly.entity_id
_entity_poly.type
_entity_poly.pdbx_seq_one_letter_code
_entity_poly.pdbx_strand_id
1 'polypeptide(L)'
;MSLKDLLTPELFDEISKSAHDDGKCIEAQKDGPIKVKCPVCQKEIVYDVNNKYRPFCSERCKLIDLGAWANNERAITGGSMYEDDDAEMLNSPDLEKYHLKDEI
;
A
#
# COMPACT_ATOMS: atom_id res chain seq x y z
N MET A 1 -3.13 23.07 3.05
CA MET A 1 -4.43 23.04 2.34
C MET A 1 -4.88 21.59 2.31
N SER A 2 -5.95 21.29 3.03
CA SER A 2 -6.57 19.97 3.11
C SER A 2 -7.45 19.74 1.88
N LEU A 3 -7.77 18.49 1.55
CA LEU A 3 -8.75 18.15 0.52
C LEU A 3 -10.12 18.81 0.78
N LYS A 4 -10.46 19.05 2.05
CA LYS A 4 -11.66 19.79 2.48
C LYS A 4 -11.65 21.26 2.06
N ASP A 5 -10.47 21.83 1.84
CA ASP A 5 -10.30 23.23 1.46
C ASP A 5 -10.32 23.43 -0.06
N LEU A 6 -10.24 22.33 -0.83
CA LEU A 6 -10.17 22.34 -2.30
C LEU A 6 -11.49 21.93 -2.96
N LEU A 7 -12.44 21.37 -2.19
CA LEU A 7 -13.71 20.86 -2.69
C LEU A 7 -14.87 21.67 -2.13
N THR A 8 -15.92 21.81 -2.92
CA THR A 8 -17.17 22.38 -2.41
C THR A 8 -17.75 21.43 -1.35
N PRO A 9 -18.43 21.96 -0.31
CA PRO A 9 -18.97 21.14 0.77
C PRO A 9 -19.86 20.00 0.27
N GLU A 10 -20.66 20.26 -0.77
CA GLU A 10 -21.58 19.28 -1.36
C GLU A 10 -20.83 18.14 -2.08
N LEU A 11 -19.74 18.45 -2.79
CA LEU A 11 -18.95 17.45 -3.50
C LEU A 11 -18.10 16.60 -2.54
N PHE A 12 -17.59 17.21 -1.47
CA PHE A 12 -16.89 16.48 -0.41
C PHE A 12 -17.83 15.49 0.28
N ASP A 13 -19.07 15.89 0.57
CA ASP A 13 -20.07 15.03 1.20
C ASP A 13 -20.53 13.88 0.30
N GLU A 14 -20.59 14.10 -1.02
CA GLU A 14 -20.93 13.07 -2.01
C GLU A 14 -19.82 12.01 -2.14
N ILE A 15 -18.55 12.44 -2.23
CA ILE A 15 -17.39 11.54 -2.29
C ILE A 15 -17.23 10.75 -0.99
N SER A 16 -17.44 11.40 0.16
CA SER A 16 -17.41 10.76 1.49
C SER A 16 -18.42 9.60 1.58
N LYS A 17 -19.63 9.79 1.03
CA LYS A 17 -20.69 8.77 1.08
C LYS A 17 -20.47 7.64 0.07
N SER A 18 -19.87 7.92 -1.08
CA SER A 18 -19.63 6.91 -2.12
C SER A 18 -18.41 6.02 -1.85
N ALA A 19 -17.41 6.54 -1.13
CA ALA A 19 -16.20 5.77 -0.80
C ALA A 19 -16.36 4.76 0.36
N HIS A 20 -17.49 4.81 1.08
CA HIS A 20 -17.76 3.89 2.18
C HIS A 20 -18.86 2.89 1.82
N ASP A 21 -18.41 1.70 1.40
CA ASP A 21 -19.18 0.46 1.29
C ASP A 21 -19.97 0.19 2.58
N ASP A 22 -21.30 0.17 2.49
CA ASP A 22 -22.30 -0.39 3.41
C ASP A 22 -22.11 -0.23 4.93
N GLY A 23 -21.50 0.86 5.38
CA GLY A 23 -21.62 1.29 6.79
C GLY A 23 -21.11 0.28 7.82
N LYS A 24 -20.24 -0.67 7.44
CA LYS A 24 -19.38 -1.37 8.39
C LYS A 24 -17.99 -0.77 8.38
N CYS A 25 -17.93 0.56 8.52
CA CYS A 25 -16.80 1.18 9.21
C CYS A 25 -16.77 0.51 10.58
N ILE A 26 -15.82 -0.40 10.76
CA ILE A 26 -15.52 -1.04 12.03
C ILE A 26 -15.60 0.02 13.12
N GLU A 27 -16.61 -0.06 13.98
CA GLU A 27 -16.77 0.84 15.10
C GLU A 27 -15.41 0.92 15.79
N ALA A 28 -14.87 2.15 15.91
CA ALA A 28 -13.56 2.41 16.47
C ALA A 28 -13.42 1.59 17.76
N GLN A 29 -12.57 0.56 17.69
CA GLN A 29 -12.48 -0.43 18.75
C GLN A 29 -11.99 0.28 20.02
N LYS A 30 -12.85 0.26 21.05
CA LYS A 30 -12.59 0.74 22.41
C LYS A 30 -11.19 0.30 22.91
N ASP A 31 -10.30 1.30 23.04
CA ASP A 31 -9.17 1.43 23.96
C ASP A 31 -8.32 0.18 24.29
N GLY A 32 -8.01 -0.63 23.28
CA GLY A 32 -7.02 -1.71 23.38
C GLY A 32 -5.83 -1.45 22.45
N PRO A 33 -4.59 -1.81 22.84
CA PRO A 33 -3.45 -1.64 21.94
C PRO A 33 -3.63 -2.56 20.72
N ILE A 34 -3.44 -2.02 19.51
CA ILE A 34 -3.59 -2.77 18.25
C ILE A 34 -2.65 -3.98 18.29
N LYS A 35 -3.20 -5.17 18.05
CA LYS A 35 -2.41 -6.41 17.99
C LYS A 35 -2.36 -6.93 16.56
N VAL A 36 -1.19 -7.44 16.17
CA VAL A 36 -0.96 -8.04 14.85
C VAL A 36 -0.20 -9.35 15.00
N LYS A 37 -0.35 -10.27 14.04
CA LYS A 37 0.46 -11.50 13.98
C LYS A 37 1.74 -11.24 13.18
N CYS A 38 2.87 -11.73 13.68
CA CYS A 38 4.11 -11.74 12.92
C CYS A 38 3.94 -12.60 11.64
N PRO A 39 4.22 -12.07 10.44
CA PRO A 39 4.03 -12.81 9.18
C PRO A 39 4.92 -14.06 9.00
N VAL A 40 5.97 -14.18 9.82
CA VAL A 40 6.97 -15.27 9.71
C VAL A 40 6.70 -16.39 10.69
N CYS A 41 6.47 -16.07 11.97
CA CYS A 41 6.29 -17.07 13.03
C CYS A 41 4.88 -17.08 13.65
N GLN A 42 3.98 -16.22 13.16
CA GLN A 42 2.60 -16.07 13.63
C GLN A 42 2.41 -15.64 15.10
N LYS A 43 3.49 -15.29 15.80
CA LYS A 43 3.42 -14.75 17.17
C LYS A 43 2.59 -13.46 17.19
N GLU A 44 1.61 -13.38 18.09
CA GLU A 44 0.83 -12.17 18.34
C GLU A 44 1.71 -11.13 19.06
N ILE A 45 1.77 -9.92 18.52
CA ILE A 45 2.51 -8.79 19.07
C ILE A 45 1.64 -7.54 19.13
N VAL A 46 1.97 -6.66 20.06
CA VAL A 46 1.40 -5.31 20.08
C VAL A 46 2.08 -4.47 19.00
N TYR A 47 1.29 -3.77 18.19
CA TYR A 47 1.74 -2.78 17.22
C TYR A 47 2.11 -1.48 17.95
N ASP A 48 3.27 -1.47 18.61
CA ASP A 48 3.79 -0.37 19.43
C ASP A 48 5.12 0.20 18.94
N VAL A 49 5.27 1.54 18.94
CA VAL A 49 6.45 2.30 18.45
C VAL A 49 7.81 1.83 18.98
N ASN A 50 7.85 1.23 20.17
CA ASN A 50 9.06 0.71 20.79
C ASN A 50 9.58 -0.57 20.10
N ASN A 51 8.72 -1.38 19.48
CA ASN A 51 9.16 -2.52 18.66
C ASN A 51 9.66 -2.06 17.27
N LYS A 52 10.93 -1.71 17.12
CA LYS A 52 11.50 -1.23 15.84
C LYS A 52 11.30 -2.15 14.62
N TYR A 53 10.91 -3.40 14.84
CA TYR A 53 10.75 -4.42 13.80
C TYR A 53 9.30 -4.70 13.42
N ARG A 54 8.32 -3.90 13.86
CA ARG A 54 6.91 -4.03 13.43
C ARG A 54 6.80 -4.15 11.89
N PRO A 55 5.96 -5.05 11.33
CA PRO A 55 5.00 -5.95 12.00
C PRO A 55 5.62 -7.28 12.49
N PHE A 56 6.95 -7.42 12.47
CA PHE A 56 7.64 -8.62 12.93
C PHE A 56 7.89 -8.59 14.45
N CYS A 57 7.99 -9.77 15.06
CA CYS A 57 8.25 -9.88 16.50
C CYS A 57 9.72 -9.67 16.89
N SER A 58 10.63 -9.64 15.91
CA SER A 58 12.08 -9.51 16.12
C SER A 58 12.80 -9.20 14.81
N GLU A 59 14.06 -8.75 14.91
CA GLU A 59 14.97 -8.59 13.77
C GLU A 59 15.13 -9.87 12.95
N ARG A 60 15.25 -11.03 13.61
CA ARG A 60 15.36 -12.33 12.95
C ARG A 60 14.20 -12.58 11.99
N CYS A 61 12.96 -12.33 12.42
CA CYS A 61 11.79 -12.51 11.57
C CYS A 61 11.76 -11.52 10.40
N LYS A 62 12.18 -10.27 10.60
CA LYS A 62 12.34 -9.30 9.51
C LYS A 62 13.33 -9.79 8.45
N LEU A 63 14.48 -10.33 8.87
CA LEU A 63 15.51 -10.83 7.96
C LEU A 63 15.10 -12.11 7.22
N ILE A 64 14.38 -13.01 7.88
CA ILE A 64 13.83 -14.21 7.22
C ILE A 64 12.86 -13.82 6.12
N ASP A 65 11.95 -12.88 6.39
CA ASP A 65 11.00 -12.41 5.37
C ASP A 65 11.72 -11.79 4.17
N LEU A 66 12.71 -10.93 4.45
CA LEU A 66 13.55 -10.34 3.41
C LEU A 66 14.29 -11.40 2.58
N GLY A 67 14.83 -12.43 3.24
CA GLY A 67 15.48 -13.56 2.57
C GLY A 67 14.54 -14.35 1.66
N ALA A 68 13.32 -14.62 2.10
CA ALA A 68 12.31 -15.31 1.29
C ALA A 68 11.96 -14.53 0.01
N TRP A 69 11.89 -13.19 0.08
CA TRP A 69 11.74 -12.34 -1.10
C TRP A 69 12.97 -12.39 -2.01
N ALA A 70 14.17 -12.25 -1.45
CA ALA A 70 15.41 -12.31 -2.22
C ALA A 70 15.61 -13.66 -2.94
N ASN A 71 15.11 -14.75 -2.36
CA ASN A 71 15.17 -16.10 -2.91
C ASN A 71 14.01 -16.44 -3.85
N ASN A 72 13.10 -15.50 -4.14
CA ASN A 72 11.87 -15.74 -4.91
C ASN A 72 10.94 -16.82 -4.31
N GLU A 73 10.98 -17.05 -3.00
CA GLU A 73 10.04 -17.92 -2.29
C GLU A 73 8.69 -17.22 -2.06
N ARG A 74 8.67 -15.88 -2.18
CA ARG A 74 7.49 -15.02 -2.15
C ARG A 74 7.28 -14.44 -3.55
N ALA A 75 6.08 -14.60 -4.10
CA ALA A 75 5.69 -14.04 -5.39
C ALA A 75 4.24 -13.53 -5.33
N ILE A 76 3.97 -12.45 -6.06
CA ILE A 76 2.61 -11.96 -6.30
C ILE A 76 2.18 -12.54 -7.65
N THR A 77 1.04 -13.21 -7.68
CA THR A 77 0.47 -13.71 -8.93
C THR A 77 -0.03 -12.53 -9.76
N GLY A 78 0.50 -12.37 -10.97
CA GLY A 78 0.01 -11.40 -11.94
C GLY A 78 -1.16 -11.94 -12.76
N GLY A 79 -1.91 -11.02 -13.38
CA GLY A 79 -2.80 -11.33 -14.51
C GLY A 79 -2.00 -11.74 -15.75
N SER A 80 -2.69 -12.05 -16.85
CA SER A 80 -1.99 -12.37 -18.10
C SER A 80 -1.22 -11.15 -18.59
N MET A 81 -0.03 -11.35 -19.18
CA MET A 81 0.79 -10.25 -19.73
C MET A 81 0.13 -9.48 -20.89
N TYR A 82 -1.08 -9.90 -21.31
CA TYR A 82 -1.80 -9.35 -22.46
C TYR A 82 -2.92 -8.38 -22.06
N GLU A 83 -3.14 -8.14 -20.77
CA GLU A 83 -4.16 -7.22 -20.23
C GLU A 83 -3.49 -6.03 -19.51
N ASP A 84 -2.37 -5.56 -20.04
CA ASP A 84 -1.66 -4.40 -19.49
C ASP A 84 -2.21 -3.15 -20.19
N ASP A 85 -3.32 -2.59 -19.67
CA ASP A 85 -4.00 -1.40 -20.22
C ASP A 85 -3.05 -0.18 -20.31
N ASP A 86 -1.98 -0.19 -19.51
CA ASP A 86 -0.94 0.85 -19.47
C ASP A 86 0.05 0.74 -20.64
N ALA A 87 0.17 -0.42 -21.29
CA ALA A 87 1.09 -0.65 -22.40
C ALA A 87 0.65 0.10 -23.68
N GLU A 88 -0.65 0.38 -23.83
CA GLU A 88 -1.14 1.25 -24.91
C GLU A 88 -0.71 2.70 -24.71
N MET A 89 -0.53 3.14 -23.45
CA MET A 89 -0.11 4.50 -23.13
C MET A 89 1.34 4.76 -23.56
N LEU A 90 2.24 3.76 -23.48
CA LEU A 90 3.65 3.86 -23.89
C LEU A 90 3.86 3.89 -25.41
N ASN A 91 2.88 3.40 -26.18
CA ASN A 91 2.89 3.43 -27.64
C ASN A 91 2.19 4.68 -28.20
N SER A 92 1.80 5.62 -27.33
CA SER A 92 1.19 6.88 -27.77
C SER A 92 2.19 7.69 -28.61
N PRO A 93 1.81 8.11 -29.82
CA PRO A 93 2.67 8.96 -30.67
C PRO A 93 2.90 10.35 -30.08
N ASP A 94 2.13 10.76 -29.06
CA ASP A 94 2.23 12.05 -28.36
C ASP A 94 3.13 12.01 -27.11
N LEU A 95 3.79 10.89 -26.81
CA LEU A 95 4.82 10.86 -25.77
C LEU A 95 6.03 11.69 -26.23
N GLU A 96 6.13 12.94 -25.75
CA GLU A 96 7.37 13.70 -25.82
C GLU A 96 8.49 12.86 -25.20
N LYS A 97 9.36 12.33 -26.05
CA LYS A 97 10.59 11.67 -25.62
C LYS A 97 11.30 12.62 -24.66
N TYR A 98 11.52 12.17 -23.43
CA TYR A 98 12.44 12.84 -22.52
C TYR A 98 13.79 12.95 -23.22
N HIS A 99 14.06 14.14 -23.78
CA HIS A 99 15.36 14.50 -24.32
C HIS A 99 16.31 14.64 -23.13
N LEU A 100 17.00 13.55 -22.76
CA LEU A 100 18.27 13.68 -22.07
C LEU A 100 19.15 14.52 -22.99
N LYS A 101 19.35 15.79 -22.62
CA LYS A 101 20.38 16.61 -23.25
C LYS A 101 21.70 15.96 -22.88
N ASP A 102 22.34 15.36 -23.87
CA ASP A 102 23.70 14.86 -23.77
C ASP A 102 24.62 16.05 -23.46
N GLU A 103 24.93 16.27 -22.18
CA GLU A 103 26.00 17.18 -21.77
C GLU A 103 27.32 16.41 -21.80
N ILE A 104 28.11 16.66 -22.84
CA ILE A 104 29.58 16.63 -22.85
C ILE A 104 30.06 18.07 -22.67
#